data_AF-A0A915IH60-F1
#
_entry.id   AF-A0A915IH60-F1
#
_cell.length_a   1.000
_cell.length_b   1.000
_cell.length_c   1.000
_cell.angle_alpha   90.00
_cell.angle_beta   90.00
_cell.angle_gamma   90.00
#
_symmetry.space_group_name_H-M   'P 1'
#
loop_
_entity.id
_entity.type
_entity.pdbx_description
1 polymer ?
#
loop_
_entity_poly.entity_id
_entity_poly.type
_entity_poly.pdbx_seq_one_letter_code
_entity_poly.pdbx_strand_id
1 'polypeptide(L)'
;ALGFCYFNNVAIAARVVKQKFGGQISKIALVDWDVHHGNGTQMMFESDPDVLYLSLHRHDDGNFFPGTGSAEEVTEMTGRSKFKSLLENFGCRKI
;
A
#
# COMPACT_ATOMS: atom_id res chain seq x y z
N ALA A 1 8.78 -5.66 13.40
CA ALA A 1 7.34 -5.99 13.57
C ALA A 1 6.65 -4.74 14.10
N LEU A 2 5.50 -4.36 13.52
CA LEU A 2 4.70 -3.19 13.88
C LEU A 2 3.21 -3.56 13.72
N GLY A 3 2.33 -3.04 14.58
CA GLY A 3 0.87 -3.22 14.42
C GLY A 3 0.41 -4.69 14.40
N PHE A 4 0.96 -5.52 15.30
CA PHE A 4 0.67 -6.97 15.39
C PHE A 4 1.11 -7.82 14.18
N CYS A 5 1.78 -7.23 13.19
CA CYS A 5 2.32 -7.94 12.04
C CYS A 5 3.81 -8.31 12.24
N TYR A 6 4.09 -9.62 12.26
CA TYR A 6 5.46 -10.16 12.32
C TYR A 6 6.06 -10.41 10.93
N PHE A 7 5.23 -10.89 10.00
CA PHE A 7 5.58 -11.10 8.59
C PHE A 7 4.57 -10.39 7.70
N ASN A 8 5.03 -9.82 6.58
CA ASN A 8 4.14 -9.25 5.59
C ASN A 8 3.66 -10.36 4.63
N ASN A 9 2.60 -11.04 5.03
CA ASN A 9 2.06 -12.20 4.29
C ASN A 9 1.72 -11.85 2.83
N VAL A 10 1.13 -10.68 2.58
CA VAL A 10 0.75 -10.23 1.24
C VAL A 10 1.98 -9.97 0.38
N ALA A 11 3.00 -9.29 0.93
CA ALA A 11 4.24 -9.06 0.20
C ALA A 11 4.98 -10.36 -0.13
N ILE A 12 5.02 -11.31 0.81
CA ILE A 12 5.60 -12.64 0.58
C ILE A 12 4.86 -13.35 -0.57
N ALA A 13 3.53 -13.37 -0.52
CA ALA A 13 2.72 -13.99 -1.57
C ALA A 13 2.97 -13.35 -2.94
N ALA A 14 2.97 -12.02 -3.03
CA ALA A 14 3.22 -11.31 -4.28
C ALA A 14 4.62 -11.62 -4.86
N ARG A 15 5.64 -11.68 -4.01
CA ARG A 15 7.00 -12.06 -4.42
C ARG A 15 7.06 -13.51 -4.91
N VAL A 16 6.41 -14.45 -4.22
CA VAL A 16 6.33 -15.85 -4.64
C VAL A 16 5.62 -15.97 -5.99
N VAL A 17 4.55 -15.20 -6.22
CA VAL A 17 3.84 -15.16 -7.50
C VAL A 17 4.74 -14.64 -8.62
N LYS A 18 5.43 -13.50 -8.43
CA LYS A 18 6.38 -12.98 -9.43
C LYS A 18 7.50 -13.98 -9.73
N GLN A 19 8.03 -14.65 -8.71
CA GLN A 19 9.12 -15.61 -8.88
C GLN A 19 8.69 -16.88 -9.64
N LYS A 20 7.52 -17.43 -9.31
CA LYS A 20 7.05 -18.70 -9.91
C LYS A 20 6.34 -18.52 -11.24
N PHE A 21 5.66 -17.40 -11.42
CA PHE A 21 4.77 -17.16 -12.56
C PHE A 21 5.11 -15.89 -13.34
N GLY A 22 6.29 -15.29 -13.16
CA GLY A 22 6.67 -14.02 -13.81
C GLY A 22 6.65 -14.05 -15.34
N GLY A 23 6.75 -15.22 -15.96
CA GLY A 23 6.56 -15.39 -17.40
C GLY A 23 5.10 -15.30 -17.87
N GLN A 24 4.13 -15.41 -16.95
CA GLN A 24 2.69 -15.33 -17.22
C GLN A 24 2.04 -14.10 -16.59
N ILE A 25 2.53 -13.67 -15.43
CA ILE A 25 2.01 -12.55 -14.64
C ILE A 25 3.08 -11.46 -14.64
N SER A 26 2.84 -10.42 -15.45
CA SER A 26 3.74 -9.28 -15.58
C SER A 26 3.44 -8.14 -14.61
N LYS A 27 2.22 -8.08 -14.04
CA LYS A 27 1.78 -7.01 -13.13
C LYS A 27 0.89 -7.54 -12.02
N ILE A 28 1.01 -6.96 -10.84
CA ILE A 28 0.21 -7.29 -9.64
C ILE A 28 -0.42 -6.00 -9.10
N ALA A 29 -1.68 -6.08 -8.67
CA ALA A 29 -2.34 -5.02 -7.92
C ALA A 29 -2.63 -5.50 -6.50
N LEU A 30 -2.18 -4.75 -5.51
CA LEU A 30 -2.41 -4.97 -4.09
C LEU A 30 -3.36 -3.87 -3.60
N VAL A 31 -4.56 -4.26 -3.16
CA VAL A 31 -5.56 -3.35 -2.61
C VAL A 31 -5.67 -3.63 -1.12
N ASP A 32 -5.27 -2.65 -0.32
CA ASP A 32 -5.34 -2.67 1.14
C ASP A 32 -6.49 -1.75 1.59
N TRP A 33 -7.53 -2.34 2.14
CA TRP A 33 -8.68 -1.63 2.67
C TRP A 33 -8.72 -1.58 4.20
N ASP A 34 -7.64 -2.01 4.87
CA ASP A 34 -7.54 -1.87 6.32
C ASP A 34 -7.55 -0.39 6.70
N VAL A 35 -8.15 -0.07 7.84
CA VAL A 35 -8.26 1.32 8.31
C VAL A 35 -6.89 1.93 8.62
N HIS A 36 -5.87 1.11 8.87
CA HIS A 36 -4.50 1.55 9.08
C HIS A 36 -3.68 1.42 7.80
N HIS A 37 -2.75 2.34 7.60
CA HIS A 37 -1.85 2.26 6.47
C HIS A 37 -0.98 0.99 6.50
N GLY A 38 -1.01 0.19 5.43
CA GLY A 38 -0.10 -0.93 5.20
C GLY A 38 1.33 -0.51 4.83
N ASN A 39 1.97 0.26 5.71
CA ASN A 39 3.31 0.83 5.53
C ASN A 39 4.39 -0.20 5.14
N GLY A 40 4.31 -1.41 5.70
CA GLY A 40 5.23 -2.51 5.35
C GLY A 40 5.04 -3.02 3.92
N THR A 41 3.84 -2.93 3.35
CA THR A 41 3.57 -3.32 1.95
C THR A 41 4.03 -2.23 1.01
N GLN A 42 3.74 -0.96 1.32
CA GLN A 42 4.26 0.19 0.57
C GLN A 42 5.77 0.12 0.40
N MET A 43 6.51 0.02 1.51
CA MET A 43 7.97 -0.03 1.51
C MET A 43 8.55 -1.17 0.65
N MET A 44 7.88 -2.31 0.56
CA MET A 44 8.39 -3.49 -0.16
C MET A 44 8.27 -3.39 -1.69
N PHE A 45 7.37 -2.53 -2.18
CA PHE A 45 7.03 -2.41 -3.60
C PHE A 45 7.14 -0.99 -4.12
N GLU A 46 7.56 -0.03 -3.30
CA GLU A 46 7.77 1.36 -3.69
C GLU A 46 8.73 1.51 -4.86
N SER A 47 9.68 0.59 -5.10
CA SER A 47 10.56 0.65 -6.28
C SER A 47 10.19 -0.35 -7.38
N ASP A 48 9.11 -1.12 -7.23
CA ASP A 48 8.70 -2.15 -8.19
C ASP A 48 7.61 -1.61 -9.14
N PRO A 49 7.94 -1.30 -10.42
CA PRO A 49 6.99 -0.72 -11.38
C PRO A 49 5.91 -1.71 -11.85
N ASP A 50 6.07 -3.00 -11.54
CA ASP A 50 5.10 -4.03 -11.90
C ASP A 50 4.04 -4.24 -10.80
N VAL A 51 4.21 -3.61 -9.64
CA VAL A 51 3.30 -3.73 -8.50
C VAL A 51 2.62 -2.41 -8.23
N LEU A 52 1.30 -2.39 -8.45
CA LEU A 52 0.44 -1.30 -8.00
C LEU A 52 0.03 -1.59 -6.55
N TYR A 53 0.26 -0.65 -5.64
CA TYR A 53 -0.27 -0.71 -4.28
C TYR A 53 -1.23 0.45 -4.02
N LEU A 54 -2.43 0.12 -3.55
CA LEU A 54 -3.50 1.04 -3.21
C LEU A 54 -3.89 0.82 -1.75
N SER A 55 -3.92 1.87 -0.94
CA SER A 55 -4.33 1.79 0.46
C SER A 55 -5.45 2.77 0.77
N LEU A 56 -6.51 2.28 1.40
CA LEU A 56 -7.66 3.04 1.88
C LEU A 56 -7.61 3.09 3.41
N HIS A 57 -6.90 4.06 3.99
CA HIS A 57 -6.70 4.13 5.43
C HIS A 57 -7.01 5.52 5.98
N ARG A 58 -7.37 5.60 7.24
CA ARG A 58 -7.49 6.88 7.95
C ARG A 58 -6.10 7.42 8.22
N HIS A 59 -5.82 8.65 7.79
CA HIS A 59 -4.52 9.29 8.03
C HIS A 59 -4.57 10.34 9.16
N ASP A 60 -5.61 11.19 9.17
CA ASP A 60 -5.78 12.32 10.11
C ASP A 60 -4.48 13.16 10.23
N ASP A 61 -3.92 13.55 9.08
CA ASP A 61 -2.65 14.30 8.99
C ASP A 61 -1.50 13.66 9.78
N GLY A 62 -1.43 12.33 9.78
CA GLY A 62 -0.39 11.54 10.46
C GLY A 62 -0.69 11.24 11.94
N ASN A 63 -1.84 11.69 12.46
CA ASN A 63 -2.24 11.46 13.85
C ASN A 63 -2.96 10.11 14.07
N PHE A 64 -3.29 9.39 13.00
CA PHE A 64 -3.82 8.03 13.10
C PHE A 64 -2.72 7.00 12.85
N PHE A 65 -2.67 5.96 13.69
CA PHE A 65 -1.65 4.90 13.56
C PHE A 65 -1.68 4.27 12.15
N PRO A 66 -0.53 4.00 11.51
CA PRO A 66 0.85 4.17 11.98
C PRO A 66 1.46 5.56 11.72
N GLY A 67 0.69 6.54 11.25
CA GLY A 67 1.15 7.91 10.99
C GLY A 67 1.94 8.08 9.69
N THR A 68 1.78 7.14 8.76
CA THR A 68 2.43 7.15 7.43
C THR A 68 1.36 6.99 6.35
N GLY A 69 1.70 7.21 5.09
CA GLY A 69 0.76 7.05 3.98
C GLY A 69 0.02 8.33 3.64
N SER A 70 0.66 9.49 3.79
CA SER A 70 0.10 10.75 3.28
C SER A 70 -0.23 10.62 1.79
N ALA A 71 -1.27 11.29 1.29
CA ALA A 71 -1.48 11.30 -0.15
C ALA A 71 -0.41 12.12 -0.91
N GLU A 72 0.43 12.90 -0.22
CA GLU A 72 1.63 13.49 -0.84
C GLU A 72 2.75 12.45 -1.03
N GLU A 73 2.69 11.30 -0.36
CA GLU A 73 3.58 10.16 -0.61
C GLU A 73 3.24 9.43 -1.93
N VAL A 74 2.37 10.02 -2.77
CA VAL A 74 2.33 9.68 -4.20
C VAL A 74 3.66 10.12 -4.79
N THR A 75 4.67 9.27 -4.65
CA THR A 75 5.97 9.47 -5.28
C THR A 75 5.74 9.68 -6.77
N GLU A 76 6.31 10.74 -7.33
CA GLU A 76 6.46 10.94 -8.77
C GLU A 76 7.39 9.84 -9.33
N MET A 77 6.93 8.60 -9.31
CA MET A 77 7.64 7.50 -9.91
C MET A 77 7.33 7.47 -11.39
N THR A 78 8.37 7.70 -12.17
CA THR A 78 8.46 7.51 -13.60
C THR A 78 8.18 6.06 -13.99
N GLY A 79 6.92 5.62 -13.92
CA GLY A 79 6.50 4.30 -14.38
C GLY A 79 5.41 3.65 -13.52
N ARG A 80 4.15 3.98 -13.81
CA ARG A 80 2.92 3.16 -13.58
C ARG A 80 2.52 2.71 -12.17
N SER A 81 3.38 2.73 -11.14
CA SER A 81 2.95 2.45 -9.77
C SER A 81 2.31 3.71 -9.17
N LYS A 82 0.98 3.73 -9.07
CA LYS A 82 0.24 4.82 -8.43
C LYS A 82 -0.08 4.42 -6.99
N PHE A 83 0.71 4.91 -6.04
CA PHE A 83 0.28 4.96 -4.65
C PHE A 83 -0.87 5.98 -4.57
N LYS A 84 -2.03 5.59 -4.05
CA LYS A 84 -3.12 6.53 -3.82
C LYS A 84 -3.67 6.29 -2.43
N SER A 85 -3.22 7.11 -1.47
CA SER A 85 -3.94 7.27 -0.22
C SER A 85 -5.19 8.07 -0.52
N LEU A 86 -6.36 7.53 -0.19
CA LEU A 86 -7.65 8.08 -0.61
C LEU A 86 -8.45 8.72 0.53
N LEU A 87 -7.95 8.66 1.77
CA LEU A 87 -8.70 9.01 2.97
C LEU A 87 -7.84 9.84 3.95
N GLU A 88 -7.50 11.05 3.52
CA GLU A 88 -6.68 11.99 4.31
C GLU A 88 -7.38 12.43 5.61
N ASN A 89 -8.71 12.53 5.61
CA ASN A 89 -9.50 12.99 6.74
C ASN A 89 -10.89 12.35 6.69
N PHE A 90 -11.24 11.47 7.63
CA PHE A 90 -12.64 11.01 7.74
C PHE A 90 -13.52 12.09 8.37
N GLY A 91 -13.81 13.14 7.58
CA GLY A 91 -14.95 14.03 7.76
C GLY A 91 -16.22 13.48 7.09
N CYS A 92 -16.46 12.17 7.14
CA CYS A 92 -17.72 11.61 6.65
C CYS A 92 -18.79 11.77 7.75
N ARG A 93 -19.49 12.92 7.75
CA ARG A 93 -20.79 13.03 8.42
C ARG A 93 -21.70 11.97 7.82
N LYS A 94 -22.17 11.04 8.65
CA LYS A 94 -23.36 10.23 8.36
C LYS A 94 -24.49 11.17 7.93
N ILE A 95 -25.10 10.87 6.77
CA ILE A 95 -26.55 11.02 6.61
C ILE A 95 -27.18 9.85 7.37
#